data_AF-A0A833YIP5-F1
#
_entry.id   AF-A0A833YIP5-F1
#
_cell.length_a   1.000
_cell.length_b   1.000
_cell.length_c   1.000
_cell.angle_alpha   90.00
_cell.angle_beta   90.00
_cell.angle_gamma   90.00
#
_symmetry.space_group_name_H-M   'P 1'
#
loop_
_entity.id
_entity.type
_entity.pdbx_description
1 polymer ?
#
loop_
_entity_poly.entity_id
_entity_poly.type
_entity_poly.pdbx_seq_one_letter_code
_entity_poly.pdbx_strand_id
1 'polypeptide(L)'
;MPLVLALALLVGLSAHGGCGCLQCDTSVRLALRQLRLAIIPSRFRWGQQGARAQALLLGMEGSFFQNYAVKAFVGQVETRHLKLLASFIKTQAKSLRVKSLRDEPLLEELVTLREKVTMRLKRALSVYELKACNHRICHSLKEEVLDCLQCLNVSPKCVKREHCFVDRQPRVALQYDKESIHPQKQALLGIILSLFLAIFAFVVIVASAITYRQNRKFLLQ
;
A
#
# COMPACT_ATOMS: atom_id res chain seq x y z
N MET A 1 -38.08 -4.79 14.22
CA MET A 1 -36.98 -5.68 13.81
C MET A 1 -35.75 -4.91 13.30
N PRO A 2 -35.10 -4.05 14.11
CA PRO A 2 -33.88 -3.33 13.70
C PRO A 2 -32.59 -4.10 14.00
N LEU A 3 -32.64 -5.06 14.94
CA LEU A 3 -31.47 -5.78 15.44
C LEU A 3 -30.88 -6.76 14.41
N VAL A 4 -31.72 -7.40 13.60
CA VAL A 4 -31.28 -8.32 12.53
C VAL A 4 -30.63 -7.56 11.38
N LEU A 5 -31.13 -6.36 11.06
CA LEU A 5 -30.54 -5.49 10.04
C LEU A 5 -29.21 -4.87 10.49
N ALA A 6 -29.09 -4.51 11.77
CA ALA A 6 -27.82 -4.07 12.37
C ALA A 6 -26.78 -5.20 12.40
N LEU A 7 -27.18 -6.44 12.69
CA LEU A 7 -26.32 -7.62 12.62
C LEU A 7 -25.87 -7.93 11.19
N ALA A 8 -26.76 -7.81 10.20
CA ALA A 8 -26.42 -8.01 8.79
C ALA A 8 -25.43 -6.94 8.27
N LEU A 9 -25.57 -5.69 8.70
CA LEU A 9 -24.63 -4.61 8.38
C LEU A 9 -23.27 -4.79 9.06
N LEU A 10 -23.22 -5.38 10.27
CA LEU A 10 -21.97 -5.73 10.94
C LEU A 10 -21.25 -6.92 10.28
N VAL A 11 -21.99 -7.88 9.71
CA VAL A 11 -21.41 -8.97 8.91
C VAL A 11 -20.86 -8.44 7.58
N GLY A 12 -21.49 -7.42 6.98
CA GLY A 12 -20.96 -6.73 5.80
C GLY A 12 -19.69 -5.89 6.04
N LEU A 13 -19.42 -5.52 7.30
CA LEU A 13 -18.18 -4.86 7.73
C LEU A 13 -17.05 -5.85 8.06
N SER A 14 -17.31 -7.16 7.99
CA SER A 14 -16.26 -8.13 7.69
C SER A 14 -15.92 -8.05 6.20
N ALA A 15 -15.53 -6.85 5.75
CA ALA A 15 -14.61 -6.74 4.64
C ALA A 15 -13.49 -7.71 5.00
N HIS A 16 -13.42 -8.83 4.28
CA HIS A 16 -12.36 -9.81 4.41
C HIS A 16 -11.06 -9.00 4.36
N GLY A 17 -10.51 -8.71 5.54
CA GLY A 17 -9.38 -7.82 5.68
C GLY A 17 -8.26 -8.53 4.97
N GLY A 18 -8.01 -8.12 3.72
CA GLY A 18 -7.38 -8.95 2.69
C GLY A 18 -6.19 -9.68 3.27
N CYS A 19 -6.39 -10.96 3.58
CA CYS A 19 -5.30 -11.82 3.97
C CYS A 19 -4.41 -11.92 2.73
N GLY A 20 -3.23 -11.30 2.80
CA GLY A 20 -2.20 -11.52 1.81
C GLY A 20 -1.97 -13.02 1.52
N CYS A 21 -1.45 -13.41 0.36
CA CYS A 21 -1.28 -14.84 0.01
C CYS A 21 -0.46 -15.62 1.07
N LEU A 22 0.52 -14.96 1.69
CA LEU A 22 1.31 -15.52 2.79
C LEU A 22 0.65 -15.37 4.15
N GLN A 23 -0.26 -14.41 4.28
CA GLN A 23 -1.01 -14.06 5.47
C GLN A 23 -2.27 -14.90 5.62
N CYS A 24 -2.62 -15.71 4.61
CA CYS A 24 -3.49 -16.88 4.75
C CYS A 24 -2.95 -17.83 5.83
N ASP A 25 -1.62 -17.88 6.03
CA ASP A 25 -1.01 -18.50 7.22
C ASP A 25 -1.00 -17.49 8.39
N THR A 26 -1.85 -17.74 9.38
CA THR A 26 -1.97 -16.90 10.58
C THR A 26 -0.66 -16.77 11.35
N SER A 27 0.21 -17.79 11.30
CA SER A 27 1.51 -17.77 11.97
C SER A 27 2.49 -16.78 11.33
N VAL A 28 2.39 -16.55 10.02
CA VAL A 28 3.20 -15.54 9.31
C VAL A 28 2.77 -14.14 9.73
N ARG A 29 1.46 -13.86 9.72
CA ARG A 29 0.91 -12.57 10.15
C ARG A 29 1.29 -12.25 11.60
N LEU A 30 1.22 -13.24 12.49
CA LEU A 30 1.63 -13.09 13.89
C LEU A 30 3.13 -12.82 14.03
N ALA A 31 3.98 -13.53 13.28
CA ALA A 31 5.42 -13.33 13.32
C ALA A 31 5.82 -11.90 12.87
N LEU A 32 5.20 -11.39 11.81
CA LEU A 32 5.43 -10.02 11.34
C LEU A 32 4.91 -8.97 12.34
N ARG A 33 3.71 -9.19 12.90
CA ARG A 33 3.15 -8.32 13.95
C ARG A 33 4.06 -8.25 15.17
N GLN A 34 4.54 -9.40 15.64
CA GLN A 34 5.47 -9.46 16.78
C GLN A 34 6.80 -8.78 16.46
N LEU A 35 7.33 -8.94 15.24
CA LEU A 35 8.53 -8.23 14.80
C LEU A 35 8.30 -6.72 14.86
N ARG A 36 7.21 -6.22 14.27
CA ARG A 36 6.87 -4.79 14.25
C ARG A 36 6.75 -4.20 15.65
N LEU A 37 5.99 -4.84 16.52
CA LEU A 37 5.80 -4.39 17.90
C LEU A 37 7.11 -4.40 18.69
N ALA A 38 8.01 -5.34 18.40
CA ALA A 38 9.30 -5.41 19.08
C ALA A 38 10.29 -4.32 18.61
N ILE A 39 10.38 -4.06 17.31
CA ILE A 39 11.47 -3.24 16.75
C ILE A 39 11.09 -1.78 16.49
N ILE A 40 9.84 -1.49 16.13
CA ILE A 40 9.46 -0.13 15.73
C ILE A 40 9.59 0.86 16.89
N PRO A 41 9.03 0.61 18.09
CA PRO A 41 9.11 1.60 19.18
C PRO A 41 10.51 1.71 19.80
N SER A 42 11.32 0.65 19.72
CA SER A 42 12.55 0.52 20.52
C SER A 42 13.85 0.74 19.75
N ARG A 43 13.85 0.61 18.41
CA ARG A 43 15.08 0.61 17.59
C ARG A 43 15.10 1.65 16.48
N PHE A 44 14.02 2.42 16.33
CA PHE A 44 13.97 3.56 15.44
C PHE A 44 13.83 4.84 16.27
N ARG A 45 14.68 5.82 15.99
CA ARG A 45 14.49 7.18 16.51
C ARG A 45 13.28 7.82 15.85
N TRP A 46 12.72 8.83 16.53
CA TRP A 46 11.61 9.62 16.01
C TRP A 46 11.95 10.20 14.63
N GLY A 47 11.03 10.06 13.68
CA GLY A 47 11.17 10.63 12.35
C GLY A 47 10.73 9.71 11.21
N GLN A 48 11.22 10.03 10.01
CA GLN A 48 10.80 9.41 8.75
C GLN A 48 11.17 7.93 8.64
N GLN A 49 12.30 7.51 9.21
CA GLN A 49 12.78 6.12 9.13
C GLN A 49 11.85 5.14 9.87
N GLY A 50 11.43 5.48 11.10
CA GLY A 50 10.48 4.69 11.86
C GLY A 50 9.12 4.59 11.18
N ALA A 51 8.62 5.71 10.64
CA ALA A 51 7.37 5.72 9.86
C ALA A 51 7.45 4.84 8.61
N ARG A 52 8.57 4.87 7.88
CA ARG A 52 8.80 4.03 6.70
C ARG A 52 8.91 2.55 7.06
N ALA A 53 9.63 2.21 8.12
CA ALA A 53 9.73 0.83 8.62
C ALA A 53 8.37 0.29 9.07
N GLN A 54 7.57 1.12 9.75
CA GLN A 54 6.22 0.79 10.18
C GLN A 54 5.31 0.55 8.98
N ALA A 55 5.30 1.45 8.00
CA ALA A 55 4.50 1.28 6.78
C ALA A 55 4.89 0.02 6.00
N LEU A 56 6.19 -0.28 5.92
CA LEU A 56 6.69 -1.48 5.26
C LEU A 56 6.21 -2.78 5.94
N LEU A 57 6.32 -2.86 7.27
CA LEU A 57 5.87 -4.02 8.02
C LEU A 57 4.34 -4.15 8.02
N LEU A 58 3.60 -3.05 8.15
CA LEU A 58 2.14 -3.07 8.02
C LEU A 58 1.69 -3.55 6.64
N GLY A 59 2.38 -3.13 5.57
CA GLY A 59 2.14 -3.64 4.23
C GLY A 59 2.36 -5.16 4.14
N MET A 60 3.47 -5.64 4.71
CA MET A 60 3.78 -7.08 4.78
C MET A 60 2.84 -7.85 5.72
N GLU A 61 2.26 -7.24 6.75
CA GLU A 61 1.23 -7.86 7.61
C GLU A 61 -0.14 -7.92 6.93
N GLY A 62 -0.40 -6.98 6.01
CA GLY A 62 -1.67 -6.82 5.31
C GLY A 62 -1.71 -7.48 3.94
N SER A 63 -2.29 -6.79 2.96
CA SER A 63 -2.63 -7.36 1.65
C SER A 63 -1.52 -7.27 0.59
N PHE A 64 -0.31 -6.78 0.93
CA PHE A 64 0.76 -6.57 -0.06
C PHE A 64 1.04 -7.80 -0.93
N PHE A 65 1.21 -8.98 -0.32
CA PHE A 65 1.53 -10.21 -1.05
C PHE A 65 0.34 -10.81 -1.80
N GLN A 66 -0.90 -10.62 -1.32
CA GLN A 66 -2.10 -10.98 -2.10
C GLN A 66 -2.21 -10.08 -3.32
N ASN A 67 -2.14 -8.76 -3.14
CA ASN A 67 -2.19 -7.81 -4.23
C ASN A 67 -1.11 -8.09 -5.28
N TYR A 68 0.10 -8.43 -4.85
CA TYR A 68 1.15 -8.88 -5.76
C TYR A 68 0.73 -10.15 -6.52
N ALA A 69 0.23 -11.17 -5.82
CA ALA A 69 -0.18 -12.43 -6.43
C ALA A 69 -1.36 -12.33 -7.40
N VAL A 70 -2.41 -11.56 -7.08
CA VAL A 70 -3.62 -11.46 -7.94
C VAL A 70 -3.52 -10.40 -9.04
N LYS A 71 -2.66 -9.38 -8.85
CA LYS A 71 -2.48 -8.32 -9.86
C LYS A 71 -1.34 -8.61 -10.81
N ALA A 72 -0.25 -9.24 -10.37
CA ALA A 72 0.86 -9.56 -11.26
C ALA A 72 0.82 -11.01 -11.80
N PHE A 73 -0.02 -11.88 -11.21
CA PHE A 73 -0.13 -13.30 -11.56
C PHE A 73 -1.61 -13.75 -11.48
N VAL A 74 -1.85 -15.03 -11.76
CA VAL A 74 -3.17 -15.68 -11.66
C VAL A 74 -3.72 -15.81 -10.23
N GLY A 75 -2.94 -15.45 -9.20
CA GLY A 75 -3.40 -15.48 -7.81
C GLY A 75 -3.46 -16.87 -7.16
N GLN A 76 -2.84 -17.88 -7.76
CA GLN A 76 -2.80 -19.25 -7.25
C GLN A 76 -1.36 -19.75 -7.17
N VAL A 77 -1.06 -20.55 -6.15
CA VAL A 77 0.30 -21.03 -5.88
C VAL A 77 0.27 -22.39 -5.19
N GLU A 78 1.20 -23.28 -5.52
CA GLU A 78 1.31 -24.59 -4.89
C GLU A 78 1.57 -24.45 -3.38
N THR A 79 0.78 -25.18 -2.57
CA THR A 79 0.81 -25.07 -1.10
C THR A 79 2.18 -25.40 -0.51
N ARG A 80 2.95 -26.29 -1.15
CA ARG A 80 4.32 -26.64 -0.75
C ARG A 80 5.24 -25.41 -0.77
N HIS A 81 5.18 -24.59 -1.82
CA HIS A 81 6.03 -23.41 -1.95
C HIS A 81 5.66 -22.34 -0.92
N LEU A 82 4.38 -22.17 -0.62
CA LEU A 82 3.95 -21.25 0.45
C LEU A 82 4.43 -21.68 1.82
N LYS A 83 4.36 -22.97 2.18
CA LYS A 83 4.88 -23.48 3.47
C LYS A 83 6.36 -23.18 3.66
N LEU A 84 7.17 -23.36 2.61
CA LEU A 84 8.59 -23.02 2.63
C LEU A 84 8.82 -21.52 2.80
N LEU A 85 8.02 -20.69 2.14
CA LEU A 85 8.12 -19.24 2.24
C LEU A 85 7.65 -18.71 3.61
N ALA A 86 6.61 -19.30 4.18
CA ALA A 86 6.13 -19.02 5.53
C ALA A 86 7.21 -19.34 6.59
N SER A 87 7.87 -20.49 6.46
CA SER A 87 9.01 -20.86 7.32
C SER A 87 10.17 -19.87 7.20
N PHE A 88 10.50 -19.45 5.98
CA PHE A 88 11.52 -18.44 5.73
C PHE A 88 11.20 -17.11 6.42
N ILE A 89 9.98 -16.59 6.29
CA ILE A 89 9.57 -15.34 6.96
C ILE A 89 9.67 -15.47 8.46
N LYS A 90 9.14 -16.55 9.05
CA LYS A 90 9.19 -16.77 10.50
C LYS A 90 10.62 -16.79 11.02
N THR A 91 11.52 -17.45 10.28
CA THR A 91 12.94 -17.52 10.62
C THR A 91 13.62 -16.15 10.55
N GLN A 92 13.38 -15.41 9.47
CA GLN A 92 13.94 -14.06 9.29
C GLN A 92 13.38 -13.07 10.33
N ALA A 93 12.08 -13.13 10.62
CA ALA A 93 11.46 -12.30 11.65
C ALA A 93 12.07 -12.60 13.04
N LYS A 94 12.27 -13.88 13.38
CA LYS A 94 12.94 -14.27 14.63
C LYS A 94 14.39 -13.74 14.68
N SER A 95 15.13 -13.85 13.57
CA SER A 95 16.50 -13.35 13.46
C SER A 95 16.57 -11.83 13.65
N LEU A 96 15.72 -11.06 12.96
CA LEU A 96 15.69 -9.60 13.07
C LEU A 96 15.33 -9.11 14.48
N ARG A 97 14.48 -9.85 15.20
CA ARG A 97 14.17 -9.55 16.60
C ARG A 97 15.38 -9.65 17.52
N VAL A 98 16.34 -10.53 17.25
CA VAL A 98 17.53 -10.71 18.11
C VAL A 98 18.75 -9.91 17.65
N LYS A 99 18.83 -9.52 16.37
CA LYS A 99 19.88 -8.62 15.87
C LYS A 99 19.86 -7.27 16.61
N SER A 100 21.02 -6.67 16.83
CA SER A 100 21.19 -5.39 17.53
C SER A 100 21.12 -4.14 16.63
N LEU A 101 20.73 -4.31 15.35
CA LEU A 101 20.63 -3.23 14.37
C LEU A 101 19.57 -2.18 14.77
N ARG A 102 19.82 -0.92 14.41
CA ARG A 102 18.95 0.22 14.68
C ARG A 102 18.84 1.10 13.43
N ASP A 103 17.84 1.98 13.42
CA ASP A 103 17.67 3.05 12.44
C ASP A 103 17.86 2.56 10.98
N GLU A 104 18.73 3.20 10.22
CA GLU A 104 18.95 2.94 8.79
C GLU A 104 19.39 1.50 8.47
N PRO A 105 20.43 0.91 9.11
CA PRO A 105 20.79 -0.49 8.90
C PRO A 105 19.64 -1.48 9.14
N LEU A 106 18.78 -1.20 10.14
CA LEU A 106 17.62 -2.03 10.40
C LEU A 106 16.56 -1.88 9.31
N LEU A 107 16.33 -0.65 8.82
CA LEU A 107 15.42 -0.40 7.71
C LEU A 107 15.88 -1.11 6.43
N GLU A 108 17.18 -1.07 6.11
CA GLU A 108 17.75 -1.77 4.95
C GLU A 108 17.52 -3.28 5.02
N GLU A 109 17.72 -3.88 6.18
CA GLU A 109 17.42 -5.31 6.39
C GLU A 109 15.93 -5.63 6.22
N LEU A 110 15.03 -4.74 6.65
CA LEU A 110 13.59 -4.92 6.45
C LEU A 110 13.21 -4.81 4.96
N VAL A 111 13.80 -3.85 4.23
CA VAL A 111 13.60 -3.70 2.78
C VAL A 111 14.12 -4.95 2.05
N THR A 112 15.31 -5.42 2.43
CA THR A 112 15.94 -6.63 1.90
C THR A 112 15.10 -7.87 2.19
N LEU A 113 14.50 -7.96 3.38
CA LEU A 113 13.57 -9.04 3.71
C LEU A 113 12.36 -9.02 2.77
N ARG A 114 11.71 -7.86 2.61
CA ARG A 114 10.55 -7.73 1.72
C ARG A 114 10.91 -8.13 0.29
N GLU A 115 12.06 -7.69 -0.21
CA GLU A 115 12.55 -8.04 -1.54
C GLU A 115 12.74 -9.56 -1.69
N LYS A 116 13.48 -10.19 -0.77
CA LYS A 116 13.73 -11.65 -0.78
C LYS A 116 12.42 -12.44 -0.74
N VAL A 117 11.46 -12.02 0.08
CA VAL A 117 10.14 -12.66 0.16
C VAL A 117 9.38 -12.50 -1.16
N THR A 118 9.35 -11.29 -1.71
CA THR A 118 8.66 -10.99 -2.97
C THR A 118 9.26 -11.79 -4.12
N MET A 119 10.59 -11.90 -4.20
CA MET A 119 11.28 -12.67 -5.23
C MET A 119 10.98 -14.17 -5.13
N ARG A 120 10.94 -14.74 -3.92
CA ARG A 120 10.58 -16.15 -3.72
C ARG A 120 9.11 -16.40 -4.04
N LEU A 121 8.23 -15.49 -3.65
CA LEU A 121 6.80 -15.55 -4.00
C LEU A 121 6.60 -15.48 -5.51
N LYS A 122 7.29 -14.55 -6.19
CA LYS A 122 7.30 -14.44 -7.65
C LYS A 122 7.62 -15.77 -8.32
N ARG A 123 8.73 -16.41 -7.91
CA ARG A 123 9.14 -17.72 -8.46
C ARG A 123 8.05 -18.77 -8.25
N ALA A 124 7.47 -18.85 -7.06
CA ALA A 124 6.42 -19.82 -6.75
C ALA A 124 5.15 -19.59 -7.60
N LEU A 125 4.73 -18.34 -7.76
CA LEU A 125 3.58 -17.98 -8.61
C LEU A 125 3.85 -18.27 -10.08
N SER A 126 5.04 -17.91 -10.59
CA SER A 126 5.42 -18.17 -11.99
C SER A 126 5.46 -19.66 -12.32
N VAL A 127 5.91 -20.53 -11.40
CA VAL A 127 5.92 -21.98 -11.61
C VAL A 127 4.51 -22.52 -11.86
N TYR A 128 3.54 -22.13 -11.03
CA TYR A 128 2.16 -22.55 -11.24
C TYR A 128 1.57 -21.95 -12.53
N GLU A 129 1.74 -20.64 -12.74
CA GLU A 129 1.21 -19.96 -13.91
C GLU A 129 1.71 -20.57 -15.22
N LEU A 130 3.01 -20.90 -15.33
CA LEU A 130 3.59 -21.56 -16.50
C LEU A 130 2.92 -22.91 -16.81
N LYS A 131 2.57 -23.69 -15.79
CA LYS A 131 1.89 -24.98 -15.95
C LYS A 131 0.40 -24.80 -16.27
N ALA A 132 -0.29 -23.94 -15.52
CA ALA A 132 -1.73 -23.72 -15.63
C ALA A 132 -2.13 -23.05 -16.95
N CYS A 133 -1.23 -22.25 -17.52
CA CYS A 133 -1.41 -21.58 -18.82
C CYS A 133 -1.00 -22.43 -20.03
N ASN A 134 -0.37 -23.59 -19.82
CA ASN A 134 0.04 -24.47 -20.90
C ASN A 134 -1.06 -25.48 -21.21
N HIS A 135 -1.71 -25.33 -22.37
CA HIS A 135 -2.79 -26.19 -22.85
C HIS A 135 -2.46 -27.70 -22.88
N ARG A 136 -1.19 -28.08 -22.95
CA ARG A 136 -0.76 -29.49 -22.95
C ARG A 136 -0.56 -30.04 -21.54
N ILE A 137 -0.14 -29.20 -20.61
CA ILE A 137 0.29 -29.60 -19.26
C ILE A 137 -0.82 -29.36 -18.23
N CYS A 138 -1.66 -28.34 -18.41
CA CYS A 138 -2.60 -27.92 -17.38
C CYS A 138 -3.61 -29.01 -16.98
N HIS A 139 -3.93 -29.93 -17.89
CA HIS A 139 -4.82 -31.07 -17.63
C HIS A 139 -4.21 -32.14 -16.71
N SER A 140 -2.87 -32.17 -16.55
CA SER A 140 -2.17 -33.13 -15.69
C SER A 140 -1.80 -32.56 -14.32
N LEU A 141 -2.19 -31.32 -14.01
CA LEU A 141 -1.96 -30.71 -12.70
C LEU A 141 -2.79 -31.43 -11.64
N LYS A 142 -2.11 -31.91 -10.59
CA LYS A 142 -2.76 -32.64 -9.47
C LYS A 142 -2.39 -32.07 -8.11
N GLU A 143 -1.35 -31.25 -8.05
CA GLU A 143 -0.88 -30.65 -6.82
C GLU A 143 -1.89 -29.62 -6.30
N GLU A 144 -2.21 -29.70 -5.01
CA GLU A 144 -3.06 -28.70 -4.36
C GLU A 144 -2.43 -27.30 -4.44
N VAL A 145 -3.26 -26.33 -4.79
CA VAL A 145 -2.89 -24.92 -4.85
C VAL A 145 -3.73 -24.12 -3.88
N LEU A 146 -3.14 -23.08 -3.31
CA LEU A 146 -3.85 -22.09 -2.51
C LEU A 146 -4.31 -20.95 -3.42
N ASP A 147 -5.58 -20.61 -3.34
CA ASP A 147 -6.12 -19.36 -3.89
C ASP A 147 -5.75 -18.20 -2.94
N CYS A 148 -4.91 -17.29 -3.40
CA CYS A 148 -4.42 -16.15 -2.63
C CYS A 148 -5.51 -15.11 -2.32
N LEU A 149 -6.63 -15.10 -3.06
CA LEU A 149 -7.74 -14.17 -2.83
C LEU A 149 -8.65 -14.70 -1.72
N GLN A 150 -8.96 -16.00 -1.79
CA GLN A 150 -9.92 -16.64 -0.89
C GLN A 150 -9.26 -17.33 0.32
N CYS A 151 -7.94 -17.52 0.30
CA CYS A 151 -7.19 -18.33 1.27
C CYS A 151 -7.73 -19.76 1.40
N LEU A 152 -8.16 -20.34 0.28
CA LEU A 152 -8.70 -21.71 0.22
C LEU A 152 -7.78 -22.60 -0.61
N ASN A 153 -7.58 -23.83 -0.15
CA ASN A 153 -6.98 -24.86 -0.97
C ASN A 153 -8.00 -25.27 -2.03
N VAL A 154 -7.60 -25.18 -3.30
CA VAL A 154 -8.44 -25.50 -4.45
C VAL A 154 -7.71 -26.50 -5.34
N SER A 155 -8.48 -27.30 -6.07
CA SER A 155 -7.92 -28.11 -7.14
C SER A 155 -7.40 -27.20 -8.26
N PRO A 156 -6.22 -27.50 -8.84
CA PRO A 156 -5.65 -26.70 -9.91
C PRO A 156 -6.57 -26.74 -11.15
N LYS A 157 -6.60 -25.63 -11.90
CA LYS A 157 -7.42 -25.50 -13.12
C LYS A 157 -6.59 -24.91 -14.24
N CYS A 158 -6.89 -25.33 -15.47
CA CYS A 158 -6.38 -24.69 -16.67
C CYS A 158 -6.83 -23.22 -16.71
N VAL A 159 -5.88 -22.31 -16.93
CA VAL A 159 -6.14 -20.88 -17.05
C VAL A 159 -6.20 -20.52 -18.53
N LYS A 160 -7.21 -19.74 -18.92
CA LYS A 160 -7.34 -19.26 -20.30
C LYS A 160 -6.18 -18.32 -20.63
N ARG A 161 -5.70 -18.39 -21.87
CA ARG A 161 -4.53 -17.63 -22.35
C ARG A 161 -4.66 -16.12 -22.15
N GLU A 162 -5.88 -15.57 -22.26
CA GLU A 162 -6.19 -14.15 -22.01
C GLU A 162 -5.97 -13.70 -20.57
N HIS A 163 -5.93 -14.63 -19.61
CA HIS A 163 -5.70 -14.37 -18.19
C HIS A 163 -4.26 -14.68 -17.76
N CYS A 164 -3.41 -15.17 -18.68
CA CYS A 164 -2.04 -15.60 -18.42
C CYS A 164 -1.04 -14.46 -18.65
N PHE A 165 -0.09 -14.29 -17.73
CA PHE A 165 0.99 -13.29 -17.82
C PHE A 165 0.51 -11.84 -17.98
N VAL A 166 -0.75 -11.57 -17.57
CA VAL A 166 -1.30 -10.21 -17.60
C VAL A 166 -0.82 -9.49 -16.35
N ASP A 167 0.05 -8.50 -16.54
CA ASP A 167 0.38 -7.52 -15.50
C ASP A 167 -0.83 -6.59 -15.31
N ARG A 168 -1.72 -6.95 -14.39
CA ARG A 168 -2.90 -6.15 -14.00
C ARG A 168 -2.56 -5.09 -12.95
N GLN A 169 -1.28 -4.90 -12.62
CA GLN A 169 -0.92 -3.75 -11.80
C GLN A 169 -1.07 -2.50 -12.67
N PRO A 170 -1.84 -1.49 -12.22
CA PRO A 170 -1.72 -0.18 -12.83
C PRO A 170 -0.27 0.23 -12.67
N ARG A 171 0.48 0.27 -13.78
CA ARG A 171 1.80 0.87 -13.77
C ARG A 171 1.55 2.35 -13.51
N VAL A 172 1.65 2.72 -12.24
CA VAL A 172 2.05 4.07 -11.90
C VAL A 172 3.48 4.14 -12.42
N ALA A 173 3.63 4.45 -13.71
CA ALA A 173 4.83 5.14 -14.12
C ALA A 173 4.97 6.24 -13.07
N LEU A 174 6.16 6.39 -12.46
CA LEU A 174 6.49 7.62 -11.79
C LEU A 174 6.36 8.71 -12.86
N GLN A 175 5.13 9.18 -13.09
CA GLN A 175 4.84 10.50 -13.54
C GLN A 175 5.43 11.34 -12.41
N TYR A 176 6.73 11.65 -12.55
CA TYR A 176 7.11 13.03 -12.37
C TYR A 176 6.02 13.80 -13.10
N ASP A 177 5.18 14.46 -12.32
CA ASP A 177 4.02 15.22 -12.73
C ASP A 177 4.52 16.29 -13.72
N LYS A 178 4.69 15.89 -14.98
CA LYS A 178 4.73 16.78 -16.11
C LYS A 178 3.27 17.00 -16.43
N GLU A 179 2.78 18.05 -15.79
CA GLU A 179 1.59 18.76 -16.19
C GLU A 179 0.31 17.96 -15.95
N SER A 180 -0.18 18.09 -14.72
CA SER A 180 -1.57 18.47 -14.46
C SER A 180 -2.17 19.10 -15.72
N ILE A 181 -3.01 18.33 -16.41
CA ILE A 181 -3.85 18.81 -17.48
C ILE A 181 -4.74 19.87 -16.82
N HIS A 182 -4.35 21.14 -16.94
CA HIS A 182 -5.04 22.43 -16.64
C HIS A 182 -4.11 23.51 -15.99
N PRO A 183 -2.83 23.70 -16.40
CA PRO A 183 -1.99 24.73 -15.79
C PRO A 183 -2.54 26.14 -16.04
N GLN A 184 -3.27 26.31 -17.13
CA GLN A 184 -3.84 27.59 -17.53
C GLN A 184 -4.96 28.06 -16.58
N LYS A 185 -5.85 27.17 -16.10
CA LYS A 185 -6.93 27.56 -15.18
C LYS A 185 -6.41 27.89 -13.78
N GLN A 186 -5.33 27.23 -13.35
CA GLN A 186 -4.71 27.45 -12.05
C GLN A 186 -3.89 28.74 -12.02
N ALA A 187 -3.17 29.06 -13.11
CA ALA A 187 -2.53 30.35 -13.30
C ALA A 187 -3.56 31.49 -13.39
N LEU A 188 -4.67 31.29 -14.11
CA LEU A 188 -5.74 32.29 -14.23
C LEU A 188 -6.40 32.58 -12.87
N LEU A 189 -6.67 31.54 -12.07
CA LEU A 189 -7.16 31.69 -10.69
C LEU A 189 -6.18 32.48 -9.82
N GLY A 190 -4.89 32.19 -9.91
CA GLY A 190 -3.85 32.93 -9.18
C GLY A 190 -3.78 34.41 -9.59
N ILE A 191 -3.86 34.69 -10.89
CA ILE A 191 -3.88 36.07 -11.42
C ILE A 191 -5.13 36.81 -10.94
N ILE A 192 -6.31 36.17 -11.01
CA ILE A 192 -7.57 36.75 -10.54
C ILE A 192 -7.49 37.06 -9.05
N LEU A 193 -7.03 36.11 -8.22
CA LEU A 193 -6.89 36.32 -6.78
C LEU A 193 -5.92 37.48 -6.46
N SER A 194 -4.80 37.56 -7.19
CA SER A 194 -3.80 38.61 -7.02
C SER A 194 -4.36 40.00 -7.37
N LEU A 195 -5.10 40.11 -8.48
CA LEU A 195 -5.78 41.35 -8.88
C LEU A 195 -6.81 41.80 -7.84
N PHE A 196 -7.63 40.88 -7.33
CA PHE A 196 -8.61 41.20 -6.28
C PHE A 196 -7.94 41.69 -5.00
N LEU A 197 -6.85 41.05 -4.57
CA LEU A 197 -6.09 41.48 -3.39
C LEU A 197 -5.44 42.85 -3.58
N ALA A 198 -4.90 43.14 -4.76
CA ALA A 198 -4.31 44.44 -5.08
C ALA A 198 -5.36 45.57 -5.06
N ILE A 199 -6.53 45.34 -5.67
CA ILE A 199 -7.65 46.30 -5.65
C ILE A 199 -8.13 46.53 -4.22
N PHE A 200 -8.31 45.45 -3.46
CA PHE A 200 -8.75 45.54 -2.06
C PHE A 200 -7.75 46.37 -1.22
N ALA A 201 -6.46 46.09 -1.34
CA ALA A 201 -5.41 46.85 -0.65
C ALA A 201 -5.43 48.33 -1.03
N PHE A 202 -5.61 48.65 -2.32
CA PHE A 202 -5.71 50.03 -2.79
C PHE A 202 -6.91 50.76 -2.18
N VAL A 203 -8.08 50.12 -2.14
CA VAL A 203 -9.29 50.69 -1.52
C VAL A 203 -9.08 50.96 -0.03
N VAL A 204 -8.44 50.04 0.69
CA VAL A 204 -8.11 50.23 2.12
C VAL A 204 -7.16 51.41 2.32
N ILE A 205 -6.14 51.57 1.46
CA ILE A 205 -5.21 52.71 1.51
C ILE A 205 -5.94 54.04 1.25
N VAL A 206 -6.81 54.09 0.24
CA VAL A 206 -7.58 55.31 -0.06
C VAL A 206 -8.56 55.64 1.06
N ALA A 207 -9.29 54.65 1.57
CA ALA A 207 -10.23 54.84 2.69
C ALA A 207 -9.49 55.34 3.95
N SER A 208 -8.37 54.72 4.31
CA SER A 208 -7.56 55.17 5.44
C SER A 208 -7.01 56.59 5.24
N ALA A 209 -6.59 56.96 4.04
CA ALA A 209 -6.14 58.32 3.73
C ALA A 209 -7.28 59.36 3.82
N ILE A 210 -8.48 59.02 3.37
CA ILE A 210 -9.68 59.88 3.48
C ILE A 210 -10.05 60.05 4.96
N THR A 211 -10.15 58.95 5.71
CA THR A 211 -10.47 58.97 7.14
C THR A 211 -9.41 59.74 7.93
N TYR A 212 -8.13 59.56 7.60
CA TYR A 212 -7.04 60.33 8.21
C TYR A 212 -7.19 61.83 7.90
N ARG A 213 -7.52 62.20 6.66
CA ARG A 213 -7.71 63.60 6.26
C ARG A 213 -8.95 64.22 6.91
N GLN A 214 -10.03 63.47 7.08
CA GLN A 214 -11.23 63.91 7.79
C GLN A 214 -10.95 64.09 9.28
N ASN A 215 -10.33 63.10 9.94
CA ASN A 215 -9.94 63.19 11.34
C ASN A 215 -8.95 64.33 11.60
N ARG A 216 -8.00 64.57 10.69
CA ARG A 216 -7.07 65.70 10.77
C ARG A 216 -7.78 67.05 10.65
N LYS A 217 -8.85 67.16 9.86
CA LYS A 217 -9.67 68.38 9.79
C LYS A 217 -10.44 68.62 11.09
N PHE A 218 -10.95 67.57 11.74
CA PHE A 218 -11.63 67.69 13.03
C PHE A 218 -10.68 68.02 14.20
N LEU A 219 -9.40 67.66 14.12
CA LEU A 219 -8.40 67.93 15.16
C LEU A 219 -7.70 69.30 15.03
N LEU A 220 -7.92 70.04 13.94
CA LEU A 220 -7.32 71.36 13.69
C LEU A 220 -8.34 72.52 13.76
N GLN A 221 -9.57 72.24 14.20
CA GLN A 221 -10.53 73.21 14.74
C GLN A 221 -10.44 73.19 16.27
#